data_AF-A0A356FR90-F1
#
_entry.id   AF-A0A356FR90-F1
#
_cell.length_a   1.000
_cell.length_b   1.000
_cell.length_c   1.000
_cell.angle_alpha   90.00
_cell.angle_beta   90.00
_cell.angle_gamma   90.00
#
_symmetry.space_group_name_H-M   'P 1'
#
loop_
_entity.id
_entity.type
_entity.pdbx_description
1 polymer ?
#
loop_
_entity_poly.entity_id
_entity_poly.type
_entity_poly.pdbx_seq_one_letter_code
_entity_poly.pdbx_strand_id
1 'polypeptide(L)'
;CIVVAIDAKRNANSDGWEVYTHGGRNPTGQDAVLWAQQVVQFGAGEILLTSMDADGTKDGYDLALTRAISDAVEVPVIASGGAGTLDHLADAVTEGKASAVLAASIFHFGTYTITQAKAHLKQRAIPVRL
;
A
#
# COMPACT_ATOMS: atom_id res chain seq x y z
N CYS A 1 6.03 6.22 17.58
CA CYS A 1 5.14 5.97 16.43
C CYS A 1 4.81 4.48 16.42
N ILE A 2 3.54 4.12 16.21
CA ILE A 2 3.06 2.74 16.08
C ILE A 2 2.56 2.56 14.65
N VAL A 3 3.05 1.53 13.96
CA VAL A 3 2.59 1.16 12.61
C VAL A 3 1.57 0.05 12.73
N VAL A 4 0.43 0.19 12.06
CA VAL A 4 -0.57 -0.89 11.96
C VAL A 4 -0.53 -1.46 10.55
N ALA A 5 -0.27 -2.77 10.46
CA ALA A 5 -0.38 -3.51 9.21
C ALA A 5 -1.85 -3.87 8.96
N ILE A 6 -2.34 -3.57 7.76
CA ILE A 6 -3.68 -3.93 7.30
C ILE A 6 -3.51 -4.76 6.03
N ASP A 7 -3.87 -6.03 6.13
CA ASP A 7 -4.05 -6.90 4.96
C ASP A 7 -5.51 -6.76 4.52
N ALA A 8 -5.71 -6.23 3.31
CA ALA A 8 -7.04 -5.97 2.77
C ALA A 8 -7.26 -6.71 1.45
N LYS A 9 -8.45 -7.28 1.29
CA LYS A 9 -8.86 -8.00 0.08
C LYS A 9 -10.20 -7.47 -0.42
N ARG A 10 -10.36 -7.34 -1.74
CA ARG A 10 -11.60 -6.88 -2.35
C ARG A 10 -12.75 -7.84 -2.06
N ASN A 11 -13.90 -7.28 -1.69
CA ASN A 11 -15.10 -8.07 -1.49
C ASN A 11 -15.60 -8.63 -2.84
N ALA A 12 -15.93 -9.91 -2.88
CA ALA A 12 -16.43 -10.55 -4.11
C ALA A 12 -17.91 -10.20 -4.41
N ASN A 13 -18.70 -9.93 -3.36
CA ASN A 13 -20.15 -9.78 -3.45
C ASN A 13 -20.64 -8.37 -3.10
N SER A 14 -19.73 -7.45 -2.80
CA SER A 14 -20.06 -6.06 -2.47
C SER A 14 -18.91 -5.15 -2.91
N ASP A 15 -19.17 -3.85 -2.93
CA ASP A 15 -18.09 -2.88 -3.06
C ASP A 15 -17.19 -2.90 -1.81
N GLY A 16 -15.99 -2.33 -1.96
CA GLY A 16 -15.02 -2.16 -0.88
C GLY A 16 -14.06 -3.34 -0.67
N TRP A 17 -13.39 -3.32 0.48
CA TRP A 17 -12.37 -4.29 0.86
C TRP A 17 -12.57 -4.71 2.30
N GLU A 18 -12.34 -5.99 2.57
CA GLU A 18 -12.41 -6.56 3.90
C GLU A 18 -11.00 -6.74 4.49
N VAL A 19 -10.86 -6.50 5.79
CA VAL A 19 -9.63 -6.76 6.55
C VAL A 19 -9.49 -8.25 6.83
N TYR A 20 -8.29 -8.77 6.62
CA TYR A 20 -7.92 -10.14 6.95
C TYR A 20 -6.86 -10.16 8.05
N THR A 21 -6.83 -11.26 8.80
CA THR A 21 -5.83 -11.51 9.85
C THR A 21 -5.18 -12.87 9.68
N HIS A 22 -4.22 -13.18 10.57
CA HIS A 22 -3.51 -14.46 10.58
C HIS A 22 -2.76 -14.74 9.27
N GLY A 23 -2.21 -13.69 8.63
CA GLY A 23 -1.54 -13.77 7.33
C GLY A 23 -2.53 -14.02 6.20
N GLY A 24 -3.58 -13.20 6.12
CA GLY A 24 -4.57 -13.29 5.03
C GLY A 24 -5.54 -14.48 5.09
N ARG A 25 -5.58 -15.26 6.17
CA ARG A 25 -6.39 -16.50 6.24
C ARG A 25 -7.77 -16.29 6.83
N ASN A 26 -7.91 -15.33 7.73
CA ASN A 26 -9.14 -15.15 8.50
C ASN A 26 -9.82 -13.83 8.12
N PRO A 27 -10.96 -13.86 7.39
CA PRO A 27 -11.79 -12.68 7.17
C PRO A 27 -12.35 -12.17 8.50
N THR A 28 -12.44 -10.84 8.66
CA THR A 28 -12.86 -10.21 9.93
C THR A 28 -14.28 -9.65 9.89
N GLY A 29 -14.88 -9.54 8.71
CA GLY A 29 -16.12 -8.82 8.44
C GLY A 29 -15.99 -7.29 8.46
N GLN A 30 -14.78 -6.75 8.66
CA GLN A 30 -14.57 -5.31 8.81
C GLN A 30 -14.12 -4.68 7.49
N ASP A 31 -14.75 -3.56 7.13
CA ASP A 31 -14.32 -2.74 6.00
C ASP A 31 -12.94 -2.12 6.28
N ALA A 32 -12.05 -2.20 5.29
CA ALA A 32 -10.66 -1.77 5.43
C ALA A 32 -10.50 -0.26 5.64
N VAL A 33 -11.37 0.56 5.05
CA VAL A 33 -11.33 2.02 5.20
C VAL A 33 -11.81 2.41 6.60
N LEU A 34 -12.93 1.83 7.06
CA LEU A 34 -13.44 2.06 8.40
C LEU A 34 -12.45 1.57 9.47
N TRP A 35 -11.83 0.42 9.26
CA TRP A 35 -10.81 -0.10 10.16
C TRP A 35 -9.58 0.81 10.22
N ALA A 36 -9.11 1.31 9.07
CA ALA A 36 -8.01 2.27 9.01
C ALA A 36 -8.30 3.53 9.85
N GLN A 37 -9.50 4.09 9.74
CA GLN A 37 -9.91 5.23 10.56
C GLN A 37 -9.92 4.88 12.06
N GLN A 38 -10.44 3.71 12.41
CA GLN A 38 -10.55 3.28 13.80
C GLN A 38 -9.17 3.05 14.45
N VAL A 39 -8.22 2.42 13.76
CA VAL A 39 -6.88 2.21 14.32
C VAL A 39 -6.11 3.52 14.50
N VAL A 40 -6.35 4.50 13.63
CA VAL A 40 -5.81 5.86 13.80
C VAL A 40 -6.42 6.55 15.01
N GLN A 41 -7.73 6.43 15.23
CA GLN A 41 -8.37 6.93 16.46
C GLN A 41 -7.82 6.26 17.73
N PHE A 42 -7.34 5.02 17.64
CA PHE A 42 -6.65 4.33 18.73
C PHE A 42 -5.18 4.71 18.90
N GLY A 43 -4.65 5.61 18.07
CA GLY A 43 -3.30 6.16 18.18
C GLY A 43 -2.26 5.52 17.26
N ALA A 44 -2.69 4.81 16.20
CA ALA A 44 -1.77 4.43 15.12
C ALA A 44 -1.19 5.70 14.47
N GLY A 45 0.13 5.71 14.27
CA GLY A 45 0.84 6.86 13.68
C GLY A 45 1.20 6.66 12.20
N GLU A 46 0.99 5.47 11.65
CA GLU A 46 1.23 5.11 10.26
C GLU A 46 0.49 3.81 9.92
N ILE A 47 0.08 3.65 8.67
CA ILE A 47 -0.55 2.43 8.16
C ILE A 47 0.36 1.76 7.13
N LEU A 48 0.65 0.48 7.33
CA LEU A 48 1.22 -0.38 6.29
C LEU A 48 0.09 -1.14 5.63
N LEU A 49 -0.24 -0.78 4.39
CA LEU A 49 -1.40 -1.29 3.69
C LEU A 49 -0.97 -2.28 2.61
N THR A 50 -1.28 -3.56 2.81
CA THR A 50 -1.02 -4.62 1.84
C THR A 50 -2.31 -5.01 1.13
N SER A 51 -2.33 -4.84 -0.20
CA SER A 51 -3.40 -5.41 -1.03
C SER A 51 -3.14 -6.90 -1.23
N MET A 52 -4.01 -7.76 -0.71
CA MET A 52 -3.90 -9.20 -0.88
C MET A 52 -4.16 -9.66 -2.32
N ASP A 53 -4.95 -8.91 -3.09
CA ASP A 53 -5.24 -9.23 -4.49
C ASP A 53 -4.08 -8.86 -5.42
N ALA A 54 -3.30 -7.84 -5.07
CA ALA A 54 -2.14 -7.42 -5.83
C ALA A 54 -0.84 -8.09 -5.37
N ASP A 55 -0.78 -8.64 -4.15
CA ASP A 55 0.48 -9.17 -3.63
C ASP A 55 1.03 -10.33 -4.48
N GLY A 56 2.33 -10.27 -4.77
CA GLY A 56 3.03 -11.23 -5.63
C GLY A 56 2.73 -11.17 -7.14
N THR A 57 1.73 -10.40 -7.61
CA THR A 57 1.33 -10.39 -9.04
C THR A 57 2.34 -9.66 -9.92
N LYS A 58 2.99 -8.62 -9.39
CA LYS A 58 3.85 -7.66 -10.11
C LYS A 58 3.09 -6.80 -11.13
N ASP A 59 1.77 -6.73 -11.05
CA ASP A 59 0.92 -5.98 -11.99
C ASP A 59 0.59 -4.55 -11.52
N GLY A 60 1.20 -4.10 -10.42
CA GLY A 60 0.95 -2.80 -9.82
C GLY A 60 0.30 -2.90 -8.45
N TYR A 61 0.35 -1.80 -7.70
CA TYR A 61 -0.38 -1.68 -6.43
C TYR A 61 -1.89 -1.54 -6.70
N ASP A 62 -2.73 -1.88 -5.72
CA ASP A 62 -4.16 -1.50 -5.76
C ASP A 62 -4.28 0.00 -5.45
N LEU A 63 -4.26 0.82 -6.50
CA LEU A 63 -4.34 2.29 -6.39
C LEU A 63 -5.67 2.76 -5.82
N ALA A 64 -6.77 2.06 -6.11
CA ALA A 64 -8.10 2.40 -5.61
C ALA A 64 -8.18 2.17 -4.09
N LEU A 65 -7.66 1.04 -3.60
CA LEU A 65 -7.55 0.75 -2.17
C LEU A 65 -6.63 1.75 -1.46
N THR A 66 -5.44 1.94 -2.02
CA THR A 66 -4.42 2.85 -1.47
C THR A 66 -4.99 4.25 -1.33
N ARG A 67 -5.66 4.75 -2.36
CA ARG A 67 -6.27 6.07 -2.34
C ARG A 67 -7.45 6.16 -1.39
N ALA A 68 -8.33 5.16 -1.37
CA ALA A 68 -9.47 5.15 -0.46
C ALA A 68 -9.05 5.27 1.00
N ILE A 69 -7.99 4.57 1.41
CA ILE A 69 -7.45 4.67 2.78
C ILE A 69 -6.68 5.97 2.98
N SER A 70 -5.82 6.37 2.03
CA SER A 70 -5.02 7.61 2.14
C SER A 70 -5.89 8.87 2.21
N ASP A 71 -7.02 8.91 1.51
CA ASP A 71 -7.99 10.02 1.58
C ASP A 71 -8.82 9.99 2.88
N ALA A 72 -8.87 8.86 3.59
CA ALA A 72 -9.72 8.66 4.78
C ALA A 72 -9.00 8.88 6.12
N VAL A 73 -7.67 8.92 6.15
CA VAL A 73 -6.86 9.09 7.36
C VAL A 73 -5.84 10.21 7.24
N GLU A 74 -5.48 10.83 8.36
CA GLU A 74 -4.50 11.92 8.42
C GLU A 74 -3.04 11.44 8.59
N VAL A 75 -2.84 10.16 8.90
CA VAL A 75 -1.50 9.58 9.09
C VAL A 75 -0.92 9.06 7.78
N PRO A 76 0.43 8.92 7.67
CA PRO A 76 1.05 8.35 6.49
C PRO A 76 0.56 6.93 6.18
N VAL A 77 0.38 6.65 4.89
CA VAL A 77 0.04 5.32 4.37
C VAL A 77 1.18 4.80 3.49
N ILE A 78 1.65 3.60 3.79
CA ILE A 78 2.64 2.86 3.00
C ILE A 78 1.89 1.88 2.10
N ALA A 79 1.99 2.05 0.79
CA ALA A 79 1.47 1.09 -0.17
C ALA A 79 2.37 -0.16 -0.25
N SER A 80 1.77 -1.34 -0.14
CA SER A 80 2.45 -2.65 -0.17
C SER A 80 1.66 -3.66 -1.02
N GLY A 81 2.37 -4.58 -1.67
CA GLY A 81 1.83 -5.63 -2.54
C GLY A 81 1.65 -5.19 -3.99
N GLY A 82 2.29 -5.91 -4.92
CA GLY A 82 2.05 -5.78 -6.38
C GLY A 82 3.07 -5.01 -7.21
N ALA A 83 4.09 -4.38 -6.61
CA ALA A 83 5.15 -3.70 -7.37
C ALA A 83 5.87 -4.65 -8.35
N GLY A 84 6.00 -4.21 -9.62
CA GLY A 84 6.64 -4.96 -10.70
C GLY A 84 7.55 -4.11 -11.58
N THR A 85 7.21 -2.83 -11.73
CA THR A 85 8.01 -1.83 -12.44
C THR A 85 8.28 -0.62 -11.54
N LEU A 86 9.18 0.27 -11.97
CA LEU A 86 9.43 1.53 -11.27
C LEU A 86 8.26 2.52 -11.42
N ASP A 87 7.47 2.42 -12.49
CA ASP A 87 6.26 3.23 -12.67
C ASP A 87 5.21 2.88 -11.62
N HIS A 88 5.07 1.60 -11.24
CA HIS A 88 4.14 1.21 -10.16
C HIS A 88 4.46 1.95 -8.85
N LEU A 89 5.75 2.20 -8.56
CA LEU A 89 6.15 2.98 -7.39
C LEU A 89 5.69 4.44 -7.49
N ALA A 90 5.82 5.04 -8.67
CA ALA A 90 5.40 6.42 -8.91
C ALA A 90 3.88 6.57 -8.84
N ASP A 91 3.14 5.61 -9.42
CA ASP A 91 1.69 5.66 -9.50
C ASP A 91 1.06 5.46 -8.10
N ALA A 92 1.64 4.61 -7.25
CA ALA A 92 1.20 4.49 -5.85
C ALA A 92 1.31 5.81 -5.06
N VAL A 93 2.36 6.60 -5.29
CA VAL A 93 2.55 7.90 -4.64
C VAL A 93 1.64 8.97 -5.25
N THR A 94 1.53 9.02 -6.57
CA THR A 94 0.84 10.11 -7.28
C THR A 94 -0.66 9.88 -7.40
N GLU A 95 -1.08 8.72 -7.88
CA GLU A 95 -2.48 8.36 -8.06
C GLU A 95 -3.08 7.73 -6.81
N GLY A 96 -2.32 6.84 -6.17
CA GLY A 96 -2.69 6.18 -4.92
C GLY A 96 -2.59 7.08 -3.68
N LYS A 97 -1.92 8.23 -3.79
CA LYS A 97 -1.64 9.17 -2.68
C LYS A 97 -0.89 8.55 -1.49
N ALA A 98 -0.16 7.46 -1.70
CA ALA A 98 0.67 6.87 -0.66
C ALA A 98 1.78 7.84 -0.24
N SER A 99 2.07 7.89 1.05
CA SER A 99 3.20 8.65 1.60
C SER A 99 4.54 7.92 1.38
N ALA A 100 4.49 6.60 1.27
CA ALA A 100 5.64 5.76 0.96
C ALA A 100 5.21 4.50 0.21
N VAL A 101 6.18 3.83 -0.41
CA VAL A 101 5.99 2.56 -1.11
C VAL A 101 6.92 1.50 -0.54
N LEU A 102 6.39 0.31 -0.32
CA LEU A 102 7.14 -0.89 0.04
C LEU A 102 7.11 -1.85 -1.14
N ALA A 103 8.28 -2.37 -1.51
CA ALA A 103 8.39 -3.39 -2.54
C ALA A 103 9.45 -4.41 -2.13
N ALA A 104 9.19 -5.70 -2.41
CA ALA A 104 10.09 -6.79 -2.07
C ALA A 104 10.67 -7.44 -3.33
N SER A 105 9.84 -8.07 -4.16
CA SER A 105 10.28 -8.92 -5.28
C SER A 105 11.18 -8.21 -6.29
N ILE A 106 10.87 -6.97 -6.65
CA ILE A 106 11.67 -6.20 -7.63
C ILE A 106 13.09 -5.89 -7.14
N PHE A 107 13.31 -5.87 -5.83
CA PHE A 107 14.62 -5.64 -5.23
C PHE A 107 15.32 -6.94 -4.85
N HIS A 108 14.62 -7.89 -4.22
CA HIS A 108 15.20 -9.18 -3.82
C HIS A 108 15.72 -10.00 -5.00
N PHE A 109 15.06 -9.92 -6.16
CA PHE A 109 15.50 -10.63 -7.36
C PHE A 109 16.46 -9.80 -8.25
N GLY A 110 16.89 -8.62 -7.78
CA GLY A 110 17.83 -7.77 -8.51
C GLY A 110 17.30 -7.19 -9.82
N THR A 111 15.98 -7.18 -10.03
CA THR A 111 15.34 -6.57 -11.22
C THR A 111 15.63 -5.07 -11.27
N TYR A 112 15.54 -4.41 -10.11
CA TYR A 112 15.95 -3.02 -9.94
C TYR A 112 16.72 -2.86 -8.63
N THR A 113 17.48 -1.77 -8.53
CA THR A 113 18.13 -1.31 -7.30
C THR A 113 17.33 -0.16 -6.68
N ILE A 114 17.54 0.07 -5.38
CA ILE A 114 16.97 1.26 -4.69
C ILE A 114 17.44 2.56 -5.36
N THR A 115 18.69 2.60 -5.86
CA THR A 115 19.22 3.76 -6.59
C THR A 115 18.45 4.02 -7.89
N GLN A 116 18.15 2.98 -8.67
CA GLN A 116 17.32 3.12 -9.88
C GLN A 116 15.90 3.58 -9.54
N ALA A 117 15.29 3.03 -8.47
CA ALA A 117 13.97 3.46 -8.02
C ALA A 117 13.95 4.94 -7.63
N LYS A 118 14.92 5.41 -6.83
CA LYS A 118 15.04 6.83 -6.46
C LYS A 118 15.27 7.73 -7.67
N ALA A 119 16.13 7.32 -8.61
CA ALA A 119 16.38 8.08 -9.83
C ALA A 119 15.10 8.22 -10.67
N HIS A 120 14.32 7.14 -10.81
CA HIS A 120 13.04 7.13 -11.52
C HIS A 120 12.00 8.03 -10.87
N LEU A 121 11.80 7.91 -9.56
CA LEU A 121 10.88 8.76 -8.80
C LEU A 121 11.26 10.25 -8.93
N LYS A 122 12.56 10.57 -8.86
CA LYS A 122 13.04 11.93 -9.10
C LYS A 122 12.70 12.43 -10.51
N GLN A 123 12.85 11.60 -11.54
CA GLN A 123 12.50 11.94 -12.93
C GLN A 123 10.98 12.20 -13.08
N ARG A 124 10.15 11.51 -12.30
CA ARG A 124 8.70 11.73 -12.18
C ARG A 124 8.33 12.90 -11.26
N ALA A 125 9.31 13.75 -10.88
CA ALA A 125 9.15 14.89 -9.98
C ALA A 125 8.65 14.56 -8.56
N ILE A 126 8.85 13.33 -8.10
CA ILE A 126 8.54 12.89 -6.74
C ILE A 126 9.77 13.18 -5.85
N PRO A 127 9.61 13.92 -4.73
CA PRO A 127 10.71 14.18 -3.81
C PRO A 127 11.26 12.89 -3.21
N VAL A 128 12.57 12.67 -3.34
CA VAL A 128 13.26 11.51 -2.77
C VAL A 128 14.57 11.94 -2.11
N ARG A 129 14.99 11.19 -1.11
CA ARG A 129 16.32 11.33 -0.49
C ARG A 129 17.35 10.65 -1.38
N LEU A 130 18.30 11.39 -1.94
CA LEU A 130 19.38 10.86 -2.77
C LEU A 130 20.55 10.41 -1.90
#